data_AF-A0AAW2MCX6-F1
#
_entry.id   AF-A0AAW2MCX6-F1
#
_cell.length_a   1.000
_cell.length_b   1.000
_cell.length_c   1.000
_cell.angle_alpha   90.00
_cell.angle_beta   90.00
_cell.angle_gamma   90.00
#
_symmetry.space_group_name_H-M   'P 1'
#
loop_
_entity.id
_entity.type
_entity.pdbx_description
1 polymer ?
#
loop_
_entity_poly.entity_id
_entity_poly.type
_entity_poly.pdbx_seq_one_letter_code
_entity_poly.pdbx_strand_id
1 'polypeptide(L)'
;LRVSAVMTNAPTILTLDCDMVSNDPSTPLKMLCYFMDNSIGPNLAYVQFPVCFNGFNKADIYSSEFKRVYHINPIGLNGLSGPDYFGTGTFSADGPSMAAHHHRSC
;
A
#
# COMPACT_ATOMS: atom_id res chain seq x y z
N LEU A 1 -0.93 -4.92 -16.57
CA LEU A 1 0.54 -5.11 -16.48
C LEU A 1 1.21 -5.25 -17.85
N ARG A 2 0.78 -6.21 -18.70
CA ARG A 2 1.43 -6.50 -20.01
C ARG A 2 1.69 -5.29 -20.92
N VAL A 3 0.74 -4.34 -21.02
CA VAL A 3 0.93 -3.13 -21.84
C VAL A 3 1.98 -2.20 -21.25
N SER A 4 1.96 -2.00 -19.93
CA SER A 4 2.94 -1.15 -19.23
C SER A 4 4.36 -1.70 -19.37
N ALA A 5 4.55 -3.03 -19.35
CA ALA A 5 5.84 -3.67 -19.55
C ALA A 5 6.45 -3.33 -20.93
N VAL A 6 5.62 -3.11 -21.95
CA VAL A 6 6.08 -2.74 -23.29
C VAL A 6 6.26 -1.22 -23.42
N MET A 7 5.37 -0.43 -22.81
CA MET A 7 5.37 1.02 -22.98
C MET A 7 6.41 1.75 -22.12
N THR A 8 6.51 1.40 -20.84
CA THR A 8 7.36 2.12 -19.87
C THR A 8 8.33 1.19 -19.16
N ASN A 9 7.96 -0.09 -18.99
CA ASN A 9 8.72 -1.09 -18.23
C ASN A 9 9.13 -0.59 -16.84
N ALA A 10 8.22 0.10 -16.16
CA ALA A 10 8.46 0.64 -14.83
C ALA A 10 8.67 -0.50 -13.81
N PRO A 11 9.63 -0.37 -12.88
CA PRO A 11 9.96 -1.44 -11.92
C PRO A 11 8.90 -1.63 -10.83
N THR A 12 7.99 -0.66 -10.68
CA THR A 12 6.91 -0.68 -9.70
C THR A 12 5.59 -0.28 -10.33
N ILE A 13 4.50 -0.84 -9.80
CA ILE A 13 3.13 -0.60 -10.25
C ILE A 13 2.28 -0.13 -9.06
N LEU A 14 1.52 0.95 -9.26
CA LEU A 14 0.50 1.42 -8.33
C LEU A 14 -0.87 0.87 -8.72
N THR A 15 -1.57 0.23 -7.79
CA THR A 15 -3.00 -0.06 -7.89
C THR A 15 -3.78 0.98 -7.12
N LEU A 16 -4.69 1.65 -7.81
CA LEU A 16 -5.48 2.75 -7.25
C LEU A 16 -6.86 2.76 -7.92
N ASP A 17 -7.90 2.73 -7.10
CA ASP A 17 -9.28 2.85 -7.54
C ASP A 17 -9.61 4.29 -7.97
N CYS A 18 -10.65 4.45 -8.79
CA CYS A 18 -11.01 5.75 -9.38
C CYS A 18 -11.60 6.75 -8.38
N ASP A 19 -12.04 6.28 -7.22
CA ASP A 19 -12.58 7.08 -6.11
C ASP A 19 -11.52 7.36 -5.03
N MET A 20 -10.28 6.90 -5.24
CA MET A 20 -9.18 7.07 -4.30
C MET A 20 -8.17 8.08 -4.80
N VAL A 21 -7.68 8.91 -3.88
CA VAL A 21 -6.65 9.93 -4.16
C VAL A 21 -5.59 9.93 -3.07
N SER A 22 -4.34 10.18 -3.43
CA SER A 22 -3.28 10.38 -2.43
C SER A 22 -3.52 11.70 -1.72
N ASN A 23 -3.47 11.67 -0.39
CA ASN A 23 -3.53 12.86 0.46
C ASN A 23 -2.14 13.42 0.81
N ASP A 24 -1.08 12.72 0.41
CA ASP A 24 0.31 13.08 0.68
C ASP A 24 1.10 13.06 -0.63
N PRO A 25 1.67 14.19 -1.07
CA PRO A 25 2.48 14.23 -2.29
C PRO A 25 3.82 13.49 -2.12
N SER A 26 4.26 13.21 -0.90
CA SER A 26 5.49 12.46 -0.62
C SER A 26 5.30 10.94 -0.66
N THR A 27 4.08 10.44 -0.84
CA THR A 27 3.77 8.99 -0.93
C THR A 27 4.72 8.21 -1.87
N PRO A 28 5.04 8.68 -3.09
CA PRO A 28 6.00 7.98 -3.95
C PRO A 28 7.41 7.88 -3.35
N LEU A 29 7.88 8.93 -2.68
CA LEU A 29 9.21 8.93 -2.04
C LEU A 29 9.26 7.95 -0.86
N LYS A 30 8.21 7.92 -0.04
CA LYS A 30 8.12 7.00 1.10
C LYS A 30 8.06 5.54 0.64
N MET A 31 7.32 5.26 -0.43
CA MET A 31 7.34 3.96 -1.08
C MET A 31 8.75 3.58 -1.54
N LEU A 32 9.45 4.49 -2.23
CA LEU A 32 10.79 4.22 -2.76
C LEU A 32 11.79 3.89 -1.64
N CYS A 33 11.66 4.50 -0.46
CA CYS A 33 12.50 4.18 0.69
C CYS A 33 12.46 2.68 1.04
N TYR A 34 11.29 2.04 0.98
CA TYR A 34 11.16 0.59 1.21
C TYR A 34 11.77 -0.26 0.08
N PHE A 35 11.53 0.11 -1.18
CA PHE A 35 12.04 -0.64 -2.32
C PHE A 35 13.56 -0.51 -2.49
N MET A 36 14.15 0.61 -2.07
CA MET A 36 15.58 0.87 -2.13
C MET A 36 16.34 0.41 -0.89
N ASP A 37 15.65 0.02 0.18
CA ASP A 37 16.29 -0.52 1.38
C ASP A 37 16.92 -1.88 1.07
N ASN A 38 18.23 -2.02 1.27
CA ASN A 38 18.96 -3.25 0.93
C ASN A 38 18.58 -4.46 1.80
N SER A 39 17.97 -4.24 2.98
CA SER A 39 17.54 -5.29 3.89
C SER A 39 16.10 -5.74 3.63
N ILE A 40 15.23 -4.82 3.20
CA ILE A 40 13.80 -5.08 2.96
C ILE A 40 13.51 -5.32 1.47
N GLY A 41 14.01 -4.44 0.61
CA GLY A 41 13.72 -4.36 -0.82
C GLY A 41 13.83 -5.69 -1.58
N PRO A 42 14.89 -6.50 -1.40
CA PRO A 42 15.05 -7.76 -2.12
C PRO A 42 13.91 -8.78 -1.89
N ASN A 43 13.22 -8.72 -0.75
CA ASN A 43 12.13 -9.62 -0.41
C ASN A 43 10.75 -8.94 -0.47
N LEU A 44 10.70 -7.63 -0.69
CA LEU A 44 9.50 -6.82 -0.67
C LEU A 44 8.64 -7.09 -1.91
N ALA A 45 7.40 -7.50 -1.67
CA ALA A 45 6.38 -7.69 -2.68
C ALA A 45 5.60 -6.42 -2.96
N TYR A 46 5.13 -5.79 -1.90
CA TYR A 46 4.39 -4.55 -2.01
C TYR A 46 4.40 -3.76 -0.71
N VAL A 47 4.15 -2.46 -0.86
CA VAL A 47 3.88 -1.52 0.23
C VAL A 47 2.40 -1.14 0.17
N GLN A 48 1.67 -1.47 1.25
CA GLN A 48 0.27 -1.11 1.40
C GLN A 48 0.14 0.17 2.22
N PHE A 49 -0.43 1.21 1.62
CA PHE A 49 -0.79 2.43 2.33
C PHE A 49 -2.17 2.27 3.00
N PRO A 50 -2.42 2.94 4.13
CA PRO A 50 -3.74 2.96 4.76
C PRO A 50 -4.80 3.52 3.80
N VAL A 51 -5.93 2.83 3.71
CA VAL A 51 -7.09 3.32 2.95
C VAL A 51 -7.94 4.18 3.89
N CYS A 52 -8.16 5.43 3.52
CA CYS A 52 -8.95 6.39 4.31
C CYS A 52 -10.17 6.83 3.51
N PHE A 53 -11.36 6.49 3.99
CA PHE A 53 -12.61 7.03 3.48
C PHE A 53 -12.89 8.40 4.10
N ASN A 54 -13.72 9.21 3.43
CA ASN A 54 -14.16 10.53 3.91
C ASN A 54 -15.69 10.66 3.82
N GLY A 55 -16.27 11.67 4.46
CA GLY A 55 -17.68 12.05 4.27
C GLY A 55 -18.69 11.33 5.18
N PHE A 56 -18.24 10.61 6.20
CA PHE A 56 -19.11 10.00 7.20
C PHE A 56 -19.48 10.96 8.33
N ASN A 57 -20.61 10.68 8.99
CA ASN A 57 -21.05 11.41 10.18
C ASN A 57 -20.25 10.97 11.43
N LYS A 58 -20.27 11.79 12.50
CA LYS A 58 -19.52 11.52 13.74
C LYS A 58 -19.90 10.21 14.44
N ALA A 59 -21.12 9.72 14.24
CA ALA A 59 -21.59 8.51 14.89
C ALA A 59 -21.10 7.24 14.18
N ASP A 60 -20.82 7.33 12.87
CA ASP A 60 -20.36 6.22 12.01
C ASP A 60 -21.07 4.89 12.33
N ILE A 61 -22.40 4.92 12.44
CA ILE A 61 -23.20 3.78 12.90
C ILE A 61 -23.09 2.55 11.98
N TYR A 62 -22.63 2.76 10.74
CA TYR A 62 -22.38 1.71 9.76
C TYR A 62 -20.93 1.22 9.76
N SER A 63 -20.07 1.78 10.61
CA SER A 63 -18.63 1.49 10.66
C SER A 63 -17.95 1.61 9.29
N SER A 64 -18.36 2.61 8.50
CA SER A 64 -17.94 2.78 7.10
C SER A 64 -16.49 3.23 6.96
N GLU A 65 -15.85 3.65 8.04
CA GLU A 65 -14.40 3.91 8.05
C GLU A 65 -13.59 2.60 8.03
N PHE A 66 -14.21 1.45 8.35
CA PHE A 66 -13.57 0.12 8.34
C PHE A 66 -12.22 0.06 9.13
N LYS A 67 -12.13 0.82 10.23
CA LYS A 67 -10.92 1.01 11.05
C LYS A 67 -10.17 -0.28 11.36
N ARG A 68 -10.90 -1.35 11.67
CA ARG A 68 -10.29 -2.63 12.04
C ARG A 68 -9.43 -3.20 10.91
N VAL A 69 -9.94 -3.16 9.69
CA VAL A 69 -9.29 -3.74 8.50
C VAL A 69 -8.15 -2.85 8.02
N TYR A 70 -8.37 -1.53 7.89
CA TYR A 70 -7.39 -0.65 7.25
C TYR A 70 -6.39 0.02 8.20
N HIS A 71 -6.72 0.11 9.49
CA HIS A 71 -5.88 0.84 10.45
C HIS A 71 -5.39 -0.03 11.59
N ILE A 72 -6.18 -0.96 12.15
CA ILE A 72 -5.79 -1.69 13.37
C ILE A 72 -5.01 -2.96 13.03
N ASN A 73 -5.58 -3.84 12.22
CA ASN A 73 -4.97 -5.13 11.88
C ASN A 73 -3.61 -4.99 11.16
N PRO A 74 -3.44 -4.10 10.15
CA PRO A 74 -2.18 -3.97 9.40
C PRO A 74 -0.96 -3.70 10.27
N ILE A 75 -1.17 -2.97 11.37
CA ILE A 75 -0.11 -2.62 12.33
C ILE A 75 0.44 -3.87 13.01
N GLY A 76 -0.46 -4.75 13.47
CA GLY A 76 -0.08 -5.98 14.15
C GLY A 76 0.57 -6.98 13.19
N LEU A 77 0.11 -7.02 11.94
CA LEU A 77 0.62 -7.95 10.93
C LEU A 77 2.00 -7.54 10.36
N ASN A 78 2.40 -6.28 10.50
CA ASN A 78 3.71 -5.81 10.04
C ASN A 78 4.90 -6.47 10.76
N GLY A 79 4.69 -7.07 11.94
CA GLY A 79 5.70 -7.89 12.62
C GLY A 79 5.75 -9.36 12.16
N LEU A 80 4.87 -9.75 11.24
CA LEU A 80 4.77 -11.10 10.67
C LEU A 80 5.09 -11.05 9.17
N SER A 81 4.10 -11.22 8.30
CA SER A 81 4.25 -11.22 6.84
C SER A 81 3.80 -9.92 6.18
N GLY A 82 3.44 -8.91 6.98
CA GLY A 82 2.89 -7.66 6.50
C GLY A 82 1.37 -7.65 6.39
N PRO A 83 0.78 -6.51 5.99
CA PRO A 83 -0.65 -6.34 5.85
C PRO A 83 -1.19 -7.10 4.63
N ASP A 84 -2.51 -7.27 4.58
CA ASP A 84 -3.19 -7.79 3.39
C ASP A 84 -3.14 -6.79 2.22
N TYR A 85 -3.32 -7.31 1.00
CA TYR A 85 -3.51 -6.52 -0.21
C TYR A 85 -4.98 -6.09 -0.30
N PHE A 86 -5.25 -4.79 -0.24
CA PHE A 86 -6.62 -4.27 -0.17
C PHE A 86 -7.24 -3.85 -1.50
N GLY A 87 -6.50 -3.94 -2.61
CA GLY A 87 -7.00 -3.56 -3.95
C GLY A 87 -6.62 -2.15 -4.41
N THR A 88 -6.32 -1.25 -3.48
CA THR A 88 -6.03 0.17 -3.76
C THR A 88 -4.96 0.72 -2.82
N GLY A 89 -4.28 1.79 -3.25
CA GLY A 89 -3.23 2.45 -2.47
C GLY A 89 -1.99 1.55 -2.27
N THR A 90 -1.71 0.66 -3.23
CA THR A 90 -0.67 -0.35 -3.08
C THR A 90 0.37 -0.23 -4.19
N PHE A 91 1.65 -0.16 -3.81
CA PHE A 91 2.75 -0.22 -4.77
C PHE A 91 3.41 -1.59 -4.73
N SER A 92 3.52 -2.25 -5.87
CA SER A 92 4.06 -3.61 -6.01
C SER A 92 5.26 -3.65 -6.95
N ALA A 93 6.20 -4.57 -6.71
CA ALA A 93 7.28 -4.86 -7.65
C ALA A 93 6.76 -5.69 -8.84
N ASP A 94 7.34 -5.50 -10.02
CA ASP A 94 7.02 -6.26 -11.24
C ASP A 94 7.69 -7.67 -11.27
N GLY A 95 7.90 -8.31 -10.11
CA GLY A 95 8.65 -9.57 -9.99
C GLY A 95 8.24 -10.48 -8.82
N PRO A 96 8.70 -11.76 -8.82
CA PRO A 96 8.38 -12.71 -7.77
C PRO A 96 9.00 -12.26 -6.44
N SER A 97 8.15 -12.07 -5.45
CA SER A 97 8.48 -11.43 -4.18
C SER A 97 7.56 -11.99 -3.09
N MET A 98 7.97 -11.91 -1.83
CA MET A 98 7.37 -12.74 -0.76
C MET A 98 6.85 -11.98 0.47
N ALA A 99 7.25 -10.73 0.70
CA ALA A 99 6.90 -10.01 1.94
C ALA A 99 6.09 -8.73 1.67
N ALA A 100 4.99 -8.53 2.39
CA ALA A 100 4.26 -7.26 2.38
C ALA A 100 4.79 -6.33 3.47
N HIS A 101 4.68 -5.01 3.28
CA HIS A 101 4.98 -4.04 4.32
C HIS A 101 3.88 -3.00 4.48
N HIS A 102 3.61 -2.65 5.74
CA HIS A 102 2.76 -1.53 6.11
C HIS A 102 3.62 -0.31 6.41
N HIS A 103 3.23 0.83 5.85
CA HIS A 103 3.94 2.10 5.99
C HIS A 103 4.05 2.55 7.47
N ARG A 104 5.24 2.51 8.06
CA ARG A 104 5.53 3.01 9.43
C ARG A 104 6.92 3.61 9.67
N SER A 105 7.91 3.40 8.80
CA SER A 105 9.33 3.68 9.14
C SER A 105 10.19 4.20 8.00
N CYS A 106 9.56 4.69 6.95
CA CYS A 106 10.03 5.74 6.06
C CYS A 106 8.88 6.76 5.93
#